data_AF-X1J414-F1
#
_entry.id   AF-X1J414-F1
#
_cell.length_a   1.000
_cell.length_b   1.000
_cell.length_c   1.000
_cell.angle_alpha   90.00
_cell.angle_beta   90.00
_cell.angle_gamma   90.00
#
_symmetry.space_group_name_H-M   'P 1'
#
loop_
_entity.id
_entity.type
_entity.pdbx_description
1 polymer ?
#
loop_
_entity_poly.entity_id
_entity_poly.type
_entity_poly.pdbx_seq_one_letter_code
_entity_poly.pdbx_strand_id
1 'polypeptide(L)' 'MKYFKAGDYLKAIECFERAVKINPSSSVSWSNMGVAYEKLENFDKERECGKKAVSIDPLDNWA' A
#
# COMPACT_ATOMS: atom_id res chain seq x y z
N MET A 1 -19.15 7.13 -14.36
CA MET A 1 -18.01 8.00 -13.98
C MET A 1 -17.25 7.38 -12.80
N LYS A 2 -16.36 6.39 -13.03
CA LYS A 2 -15.62 5.66 -11.97
C LYS A 2 -14.12 6.01 -11.96
N TYR A 3 -13.73 7.13 -12.58
CA TYR A 3 -12.31 7.52 -12.76
C TYR A 3 -11.74 8.36 -11.62
N PHE A 4 -12.58 9.06 -10.84
CA PHE A 4 -12.09 9.91 -9.75
C PHE A 4 -11.31 9.11 -8.70
N LYS A 5 -11.85 7.96 -8.27
CA LYS A 5 -11.22 7.14 -7.24
C LYS A 5 -9.89 6.51 -7.72
N ALA A 6 -9.85 6.01 -8.95
CA ALA A 6 -8.64 5.38 -9.50
C ALA A 6 -7.46 6.36 -9.63
N GLY A 7 -7.71 7.60 -10.07
CA GLY A 7 -6.68 8.62 -10.13
C GLY A 7 -6.11 9.01 -8.76
N ASP A 8 -6.97 9.04 -7.74
CA ASP A 8 -6.55 9.35 -6.37
C ASP A 8 -5.76 8.20 -5.73
N TYR A 9 -6.11 6.94 -6.01
CA TYR A 9 -5.34 5.78 -5.53
C TYR A 9 -3.93 5.74 -6.14
N LEU A 10 -3.77 6.10 -7.42
CA LEU A 10 -2.46 6.19 -8.05
C LEU A 10 -1.57 7.26 -7.40
N LYS A 11 -2.13 8.44 -7.09
CA LYS A 11 -1.41 9.47 -6.35
C LYS A 11 -1.07 9.03 -4.93
N ALA A 12 -2.00 8.33 -4.26
CA ALA A 12 -1.77 7.79 -2.92
C ALA A 12 -0.60 6.80 -2.93
N ILE A 13 -0.56 5.89 -3.92
CA ILE A 13 0.54 4.96 -4.14
C ILE A 13 1.86 5.72 -4.31
N GLU A 14 1.90 6.77 -5.13
CA GLU A 14 3.13 7.54 -5.32
C GLU A 14 3.60 8.20 -4.01
N CYS A 15 2.68 8.71 -3.21
CA CYS A 15 2.98 9.24 -1.87
C CYS A 15 3.53 8.15 -0.94
N PHE A 16 2.91 6.96 -0.92
CA PHE A 16 3.37 5.85 -0.10
C PHE A 16 4.70 5.27 -0.58
N GLU A 17 4.95 5.20 -1.89
CA GLU A 17 6.24 4.79 -2.46
C GLU A 17 7.37 5.72 -2.01
N ARG A 18 7.12 7.03 -1.92
CA ARG A 18 8.07 7.99 -1.34
C ARG A 18 8.21 7.78 0.17
N ALA A 19 7.12 7.55 0.87
CA ALA A 19 7.13 7.31 2.31
C ALA A 19 7.95 6.06 2.67
N VAL A 20 7.78 4.94 1.96
CA VAL A 20 8.56 3.71 2.19
C VAL A 20 10.02 3.84 1.74
N LYS A 21 10.33 4.75 0.81
CA LYS A 21 11.73 5.09 0.49
C LYS A 21 12.40 5.88 1.61
N ILE A 22 11.67 6.75 2.29
CA ILE A 22 12.17 7.56 3.40
C ILE A 22 12.25 6.72 4.68
N ASN A 23 11.19 5.97 4.98
CA ASN A 23 11.09 5.07 6.12
C ASN A 23 10.60 3.68 5.68
N PRO A 24 11.52 2.79 5.29
CA PRO A 24 11.16 1.45 4.83
C PRO A 24 10.56 0.57 5.93
N SER A 25 10.74 0.93 7.21
CA SER A 25 10.22 0.19 8.37
C SER A 25 8.84 0.66 8.84
N SER A 26 8.10 1.41 8.03
CA SER A 26 6.71 1.79 8.35
C SER A 26 5.73 0.76 7.80
N SER A 27 5.24 -0.19 8.63
CA SER A 27 4.22 -1.15 8.20
C SER A 27 2.96 -0.42 7.70
N VAL A 28 2.54 0.63 8.40
CA VAL A 28 1.38 1.48 8.04
C VAL A 28 1.47 2.00 6.61
N SER A 29 2.66 2.43 6.17
CA SER A 29 2.85 2.91 4.80
C SER A 29 2.70 1.79 3.77
N TRP A 30 3.22 0.59 4.07
CA TRP A 30 3.03 -0.59 3.24
C TRP A 30 1.57 -1.08 3.21
N SER A 31 0.89 -1.09 4.36
CA SER A 31 -0.52 -1.48 4.49
C SER A 31 -1.43 -0.54 3.69
N ASN A 32 -1.26 0.78 3.84
CA ASN A 32 -2.03 1.76 3.08
C ASN A 32 -1.73 1.71 1.57
N MET A 33 -0.49 1.41 1.19
CA MET A 33 -0.13 1.19 -0.22
C MET A 33 -0.80 -0.08 -0.77
N GLY A 34 -0.85 -1.16 0.01
CA GLY A 34 -1.55 -2.39 -0.33
C GLY A 34 -3.05 -2.17 -0.56
N VAL A 35 -3.72 -1.43 0.33
CA VAL A 35 -5.14 -1.06 0.18
C VAL A 35 -5.37 -0.23 -1.09
N ALA A 36 -4.48 0.72 -1.40
CA ALA A 36 -4.60 1.49 -2.64
C ALA A 36 -4.46 0.62 -3.89
N TYR A 37 -3.54 -0.37 -3.88
CA TYR A 37 -3.42 -1.35 -4.95
C TYR A 37 -4.63 -2.29 -5.05
N GLU A 38 -5.20 -2.72 -3.92
CA GLU A 38 -6.44 -3.50 -3.86
C GLU A 38 -7.60 -2.76 -4.55
N LYS A 39 -7.74 -1.45 -4.27
CA LYS A 39 -8.78 -0.62 -4.92
C LYS A 39 -8.54 -0.36 -6.40
N LEU A 40 -7.30 -0.56 -6.88
CA LEU A 40 -6.95 -0.57 -8.29
C LEU A 40 -7.02 -1.96 -8.93
N GLU A 41 -7.53 -2.96 -8.20
CA GLU A 41 -7.59 -4.37 -8.63
C GLU A 41 -6.20 -4.95 -8.98
N ASN A 42 -5.13 -4.36 -8.43
CA ASN A 42 -3.76 -4.82 -8.60
C ASN A 42 -3.33 -5.69 -7.41
N PHE A 43 -3.79 -6.94 -7.44
CA PHE A 43 -3.56 -7.93 -6.39
C PHE A 43 -2.10 -8.42 -6.31
N ASP A 44 -1.32 -8.27 -7.38
CA ASP A 44 0.09 -8.66 -7.38
C ASP A 44 0.91 -7.74 -6.46
N LYS A 45 0.73 -6.43 -6.64
CA LYS A 45 1.41 -5.43 -5.80
C LYS A 45 0.84 -5.34 -4.40
N GLU A 46 -0.46 -5.52 -4.24
CA GLU A 46 -1.10 -5.61 -2.92
C GLU A 46 -0.46 -6.73 -2.07
N ARG A 47 -0.32 -7.94 -2.62
CA ARG A 47 0.35 -9.04 -1.92
C ARG A 47 1.80 -8.76 -1.59
N GLU A 48 2.54 -8.10 -2.47
CA GLU A 48 3.92 -7.72 -2.17
C GLU A 48 3.99 -6.74 -0.98
N CYS A 49 3.08 -5.75 -0.96
CA CYS A 49 2.99 -4.77 0.11
C CYS A 49 2.59 -5.42 1.43
N GLY A 50 1.57 -6.28 1.43
CA GLY A 50 1.14 -7.02 2.62
C GLY A 50 2.24 -7.91 3.18
N LYS A 51 3.01 -8.62 2.33
CA LYS A 51 4.18 -9.39 2.76
C LYS A 51 5.24 -8.52 3.43
N LYS A 52 5.53 -7.34 2.87
CA LYS A 52 6.49 -6.40 3.46
C LYS A 52 5.98 -5.83 4.77
N ALA A 53 4.71 -5.43 4.85
CA ALA A 53 4.09 -4.95 6.09
C ALA A 53 4.22 -5.98 7.21
N VAL A 54 3.82 -7.24 6.96
CA VAL A 54 3.94 -8.34 7.93
C VAL A 54 5.39 -8.67 8.26
N SER A 55 6.32 -8.52 7.31
CA SER A 55 7.75 -8.73 7.59
C SER A 55 8.35 -7.62 8.46
N ILE A 56 7.79 -6.41 8.44
CA ILE A 56 8.26 -5.25 9.21
C ILE A 56 7.63 -5.27 10.59
N ASP A 57 6.32 -5.43 10.65
CA ASP A 57 5.56 -5.58 11.88
C ASP A 57 4.64 -6.81 11.75
N PRO A 58 5.08 -7.97 12.28
CA PRO A 58 4.28 -9.19 12.28
C PRO A 58 3.01 -9.07 13.15
N LEU A 59 2.93 -8.04 13.98
CA LEU A 59 1.81 -7.72 14.87
C LEU A 59 0.83 -6.71 14.26
N ASP A 60 1.18 -6.08 13.13
CA ASP A 60 0.25 -5.29 12.31
C ASP A 60 -0.70 -6.27 11.62
N ASN A 61 -1.70 -6.70 12.40
CA ASN A 61 -2.71 -7.66 11.99
C ASN A 61 -3.62 -6.98 10.97
N TRP A 62 -3.20 -6.95 9.70
CA TRP A 62 -3.99 -6.45 8.57
C TRP A 62 -5.23 -7.31 8.25
N ALA A 63 -5.58 -8.23 9.15
CA ALA A 63 -6.72 -9.15 9.05
C ALA A 63 -8.07 -8.44 9.14
#